data_AF-A0A939RI13-F1
#
_entry.id   AF-A0A939RI13-F1
#
_cell.length_a   1.000
_cell.length_b   1.000
_cell.length_c   1.000
_cell.angle_alpha   90.00
_cell.angle_beta   90.00
_cell.angle_gamma   90.00
#
_symmetry.space_group_name_H-M   'P 1'
#
loop_
_entity.id
_entity.type
_entity.pdbx_description
1 polymer ?
#
loop_
_entity_poly.entity_id
_entity_poly.type
_entity_poly.pdbx_seq_one_letter_code
_entity_poly.pdbx_strand_id
1 'polypeptide(L)'
;MPVKKTEKAKTTVAKKPAKTTVKKVAKPATKKTEKTVKSVKAEKTAKKEIKKTVKKTVKKILKAQAKNEKLLKKATKAKENAEEKKLVDLIVKTLENGKADDIVVINLTGKTALADYLVVASGRAPRHVSALAEQVQLRLKKTGVPASIEGEDIGDWVIVDAMDVIVHVFHPETREMYCIEELWGEETPRHSAK
;
A
#
# COMPACT_ATOMS: atom_id res chain seq x y z
N MET A 1 25.11 -39.35 3.29
CA MET A 1 25.67 -40.16 2.18
C MET A 1 25.78 -39.29 0.93
N PRO A 2 26.83 -39.48 0.11
CA PRO A 2 27.40 -38.44 -0.74
C PRO A 2 26.87 -38.45 -2.19
N VAL A 3 26.71 -37.25 -2.75
CA VAL A 3 26.62 -37.04 -4.20
C VAL A 3 28.02 -37.15 -4.81
N LYS A 4 28.19 -38.06 -5.77
CA LYS A 4 29.46 -38.39 -6.43
C LYS A 4 29.58 -37.69 -7.79
N LYS A 5 30.81 -37.22 -8.04
CA LYS A 5 31.59 -37.33 -9.30
C LYS A 5 31.21 -36.37 -10.46
N THR A 6 32.11 -35.48 -10.89
CA THR A 6 33.26 -35.60 -11.85
C THR A 6 32.90 -34.83 -13.14
N GLU A 7 33.75 -34.29 -14.00
CA GLU A 7 35.17 -33.92 -14.05
C GLU A 7 35.42 -33.33 -15.48
N LYS A 8 36.16 -32.19 -15.56
CA LYS A 8 37.11 -31.70 -16.60
C LYS A 8 36.78 -31.38 -18.09
N ALA A 9 37.65 -30.44 -18.52
CA ALA A 9 38.34 -30.22 -19.81
C ALA A 9 37.66 -29.22 -20.78
N LYS A 10 38.19 -28.01 -21.06
CA LYS A 10 39.50 -27.51 -21.59
C LYS A 10 39.62 -27.65 -23.11
N THR A 11 39.90 -26.53 -23.80
CA THR A 11 40.68 -26.30 -25.08
C THR A 11 40.23 -24.92 -25.65
N THR A 12 40.95 -23.78 -25.51
CA THR A 12 42.18 -23.21 -26.16
C THR A 12 42.06 -22.61 -27.58
N VAL A 13 42.87 -21.56 -27.78
CA VAL A 13 43.40 -20.91 -29.02
C VAL A 13 42.61 -19.65 -29.47
N ALA A 14 43.04 -18.38 -29.27
CA ALA A 14 44.25 -17.61 -29.59
C ALA A 14 44.19 -16.84 -30.93
N LYS A 15 44.27 -15.49 -30.89
CA LYS A 15 45.21 -14.65 -31.70
C LYS A 15 45.18 -13.17 -31.28
N LYS A 16 46.36 -12.54 -31.34
CA LYS A 16 46.77 -11.18 -30.91
C LYS A 16 47.21 -10.39 -32.19
N PRO A 17 47.92 -9.23 -32.12
CA PRO A 17 47.60 -7.84 -31.74
C PRO A 17 47.67 -6.85 -32.94
N ALA A 18 47.37 -5.56 -32.71
CA ALA A 18 48.14 -4.47 -33.36
C ALA A 18 48.27 -3.23 -32.45
N LYS A 19 49.51 -2.89 -32.11
CA LYS A 19 49.97 -1.59 -31.58
C LYS A 19 50.42 -0.74 -32.76
N THR A 20 50.16 0.57 -32.76
CA THR A 20 51.12 1.56 -33.29
C THR A 20 50.96 2.89 -32.56
N THR A 21 52.04 3.32 -31.91
CA THR A 21 52.25 4.64 -31.30
C THR A 21 53.45 5.25 -32.01
N VAL A 22 53.39 6.46 -32.58
CA VAL A 22 54.61 7.27 -32.85
C VAL A 22 54.34 8.80 -32.88
N LYS A 23 54.96 9.48 -31.91
CA LYS A 23 55.71 10.77 -31.86
C LYS A 23 55.10 12.14 -32.28
N LYS A 24 54.90 12.97 -31.24
CA LYS A 24 55.57 14.26 -30.86
C LYS A 24 56.44 14.99 -31.91
N VAL A 25 56.12 16.27 -32.18
CA VAL A 25 57.08 17.37 -32.50
C VAL A 25 56.57 18.70 -31.91
N ALA A 26 57.51 19.54 -31.47
CA ALA A 26 57.37 20.74 -30.65
C ALA A 26 57.07 22.06 -31.40
N LYS A 27 56.68 23.06 -30.60
CA LYS A 27 56.47 24.52 -30.85
C LYS A 27 57.63 25.23 -31.58
N PRO A 28 57.38 26.42 -32.18
CA PRO A 28 57.66 27.68 -31.47
C PRO A 28 56.55 28.76 -31.52
N ALA A 29 56.65 29.70 -30.55
CA ALA A 29 56.01 31.00 -30.35
C ALA A 29 55.98 31.90 -31.62
N THR A 30 55.23 32.99 -31.83
CA THR A 30 54.36 33.98 -31.13
C THR A 30 53.83 34.88 -32.29
N LYS A 31 52.63 35.46 -32.36
CA LYS A 31 52.13 36.68 -31.69
C LYS A 31 50.96 37.18 -32.57
N LYS A 32 49.78 37.43 -31.99
CA LYS A 32 48.84 38.54 -32.31
C LYS A 32 47.52 38.29 -31.59
N THR A 33 47.53 38.76 -30.36
CA THR A 33 46.39 39.23 -29.58
C THR A 33 45.53 40.22 -30.38
N GLU A 34 44.30 40.39 -29.88
CA GLU A 34 43.44 41.57 -30.07
C GLU A 34 42.27 41.41 -31.07
N LYS A 35 41.42 40.39 -30.88
CA LYS A 35 40.01 40.44 -31.33
C LYS A 35 38.99 39.70 -30.46
N THR A 36 39.37 39.30 -29.24
CA THR A 36 38.56 38.37 -28.42
C THR A 36 38.18 38.96 -27.07
N VAL A 37 37.54 40.14 -27.01
CA VAL A 37 36.98 40.66 -25.73
C VAL A 37 35.53 41.14 -25.85
N LYS A 38 35.01 41.45 -27.05
CA LYS A 38 33.61 41.90 -27.21
C LYS A 38 32.57 40.77 -27.37
N SER A 39 32.96 39.55 -27.75
CA SER A 39 32.02 38.43 -27.94
C SER A 39 31.70 37.61 -26.67
N VAL A 40 32.56 37.64 -25.65
CA VAL A 40 32.39 36.82 -24.43
C VAL A 40 31.30 37.38 -23.49
N LYS A 41 30.95 38.67 -23.61
CA LYS A 41 29.98 39.35 -22.73
C LYS A 41 28.52 39.16 -23.18
N ALA A 42 28.27 39.04 -24.49
CA ALA A 42 26.93 38.77 -25.03
C ALA A 42 26.49 37.31 -24.78
N GLU A 43 27.40 36.35 -24.94
CA GLU A 43 27.13 34.92 -24.78
C GLU A 43 26.87 34.51 -23.32
N LYS A 44 27.54 35.16 -22.35
CA LYS A 44 27.28 35.00 -20.91
C LYS A 44 25.90 35.51 -20.49
N THR A 45 25.40 36.55 -21.17
CA THR A 45 24.12 37.19 -20.83
C THR A 45 22.95 36.38 -21.38
N ALA A 46 23.08 35.85 -22.61
CA ALA A 46 22.13 34.91 -23.20
C ALA A 46 22.05 33.58 -22.43
N LYS A 47 23.19 33.00 -22.03
CA LYS A 47 23.21 31.77 -21.20
C LYS A 47 22.57 31.98 -19.82
N LYS A 48 22.65 33.18 -19.25
CA LYS A 48 22.05 33.53 -17.94
C LYS A 48 20.53 33.65 -18.05
N GLU A 49 20.02 34.27 -19.11
CA GLU A 49 18.59 34.32 -19.45
C GLU A 49 18.04 32.92 -19.70
N ILE A 50 18.68 32.13 -20.57
CA ILE A 50 18.30 30.73 -20.86
C ILE A 50 18.26 29.89 -19.58
N LYS A 51 19.26 30.00 -18.69
CA LYS A 51 19.30 29.29 -17.41
C LYS A 51 18.16 29.71 -16.48
N LYS A 52 17.74 30.98 -16.51
CA LYS A 52 16.62 31.52 -15.73
C LYS A 52 15.29 30.96 -16.25
N THR A 53 15.12 30.90 -17.56
CA THR A 53 13.93 30.34 -18.22
C THR A 53 13.84 28.83 -17.98
N VAL A 54 14.92 28.08 -18.17
CA VAL A 54 15.01 26.64 -17.86
C VAL A 54 14.68 26.38 -16.39
N LYS A 55 15.23 27.16 -15.44
CA LYS A 55 14.95 26.99 -14.00
C LYS A 55 13.47 27.27 -13.66
N LYS A 56 12.85 28.24 -14.34
CA LYS A 56 11.41 28.56 -14.19
C LYS A 56 10.53 27.44 -14.75
N THR A 57 10.91 26.86 -15.89
CA THR A 57 10.21 25.73 -16.52
C THR A 57 10.34 24.46 -15.68
N VAL A 58 11.55 24.12 -15.19
CA VAL A 58 11.79 22.99 -14.29
C VAL A 58 10.98 23.12 -13.00
N LYS A 59 10.90 24.32 -12.39
CA LYS A 59 10.09 24.55 -11.19
C LYS A 59 8.58 24.39 -11.45
N LYS A 60 8.09 24.78 -12.63
CA LYS A 60 6.70 24.54 -13.05
C LYS A 60 6.42 23.04 -13.23
N ILE A 61 7.33 22.32 -13.88
CA ILE A 61 7.21 20.86 -14.11
C ILE A 61 7.20 20.11 -12.79
N LEU A 62 8.13 20.40 -11.87
CA LEU A 62 8.17 19.78 -10.53
C LEU A 62 6.89 20.01 -9.73
N LYS A 63 6.33 21.22 -9.79
CA LYS A 63 5.03 21.53 -9.14
C LYS A 63 3.86 20.80 -9.80
N ALA A 64 3.86 20.68 -11.12
CA ALA A 64 2.84 19.93 -11.85
C ALA A 64 2.93 18.43 -11.58
N GLN A 65 4.14 17.87 -11.51
CA GLN A 65 4.40 16.47 -11.15
C GLN A 65 3.92 16.16 -9.73
N ALA A 66 4.27 16.99 -8.74
CA ALA A 66 3.80 16.82 -7.37
C ALA A 66 2.27 16.93 -7.24
N LYS A 67 1.63 17.81 -8.02
CA LYS A 67 0.17 17.92 -8.06
C LYS A 67 -0.47 16.67 -8.68
N ASN A 68 0.08 16.16 -9.77
CA ASN A 68 -0.40 14.93 -10.41
C ASN A 68 -0.23 13.71 -9.50
N GLU A 69 0.90 13.59 -8.80
CA GLU A 69 1.13 12.49 -7.85
C GLU A 69 0.10 12.51 -6.70
N LYS A 70 -0.25 13.72 -6.22
CA LYS A 70 -1.28 13.91 -5.19
C LYS A 70 -2.69 13.58 -5.69
N LEU A 71 -2.97 13.86 -6.96
CA LEU A 71 -4.25 13.49 -7.60
C LEU A 71 -4.33 11.99 -7.86
N LEU A 72 -3.25 11.34 -8.29
CA LEU A 72 -3.18 9.89 -8.42
C LEU A 72 -3.44 9.20 -7.07
N LYS A 73 -2.77 9.64 -6.00
CA LYS A 73 -2.99 9.13 -4.63
C LYS A 73 -4.42 9.33 -4.14
N LYS A 74 -5.08 10.43 -4.52
CA LYS A 74 -6.48 10.68 -4.17
C LYS A 74 -7.44 9.78 -4.96
N ALA A 75 -7.14 9.54 -6.24
CA ALA A 75 -7.95 8.68 -7.10
C ALA A 75 -7.83 7.19 -6.72
N THR A 76 -6.63 6.73 -6.33
CA THR A 76 -6.43 5.35 -5.83
C THR A 76 -7.17 5.13 -4.52
N LYS A 77 -7.02 6.05 -3.56
CA LYS A 77 -7.71 5.97 -2.26
C LYS A 77 -9.24 6.00 -2.38
N ALA A 78 -9.78 6.76 -3.34
CA ALA A 78 -11.21 6.79 -3.59
C ALA A 78 -11.74 5.47 -4.18
N LYS A 79 -10.89 4.72 -4.89
CA LYS A 79 -11.23 3.43 -5.49
C LYS A 79 -11.14 2.30 -4.46
N GLU A 80 -10.10 2.30 -3.62
CA GLU A 80 -9.93 1.38 -2.47
C GLU A 80 -11.12 1.51 -1.50
N ASN A 81 -11.45 2.73 -1.06
CA ASN A 81 -12.62 2.98 -0.22
C ASN A 81 -13.95 2.46 -0.81
N ALA A 82 -14.08 2.40 -2.13
CA ALA A 82 -15.30 1.92 -2.78
C ALA A 82 -15.36 0.38 -2.84
N GLU A 83 -14.21 -0.29 -2.87
CA GLU A 83 -14.13 -1.75 -2.79
C GLU A 83 -14.29 -2.23 -1.35
N GLU A 84 -13.67 -1.56 -0.38
CA GLU A 84 -13.84 -1.82 1.05
C GLU A 84 -15.32 -1.68 1.47
N LYS A 85 -16.01 -0.63 1.02
CA LYS A 85 -17.45 -0.46 1.30
C LYS A 85 -18.30 -1.60 0.76
N LYS A 86 -17.99 -2.12 -0.42
CA LYS A 86 -18.70 -3.29 -0.96
C LYS A 86 -18.45 -4.54 -0.13
N LEU A 87 -17.24 -4.69 0.42
CA LEU A 87 -16.90 -5.78 1.32
C LEU A 87 -17.69 -5.68 2.63
N VAL A 88 -17.75 -4.48 3.23
CA VAL A 88 -18.56 -4.21 4.42
C VAL A 88 -20.03 -4.49 4.15
N ASP A 89 -20.58 -4.03 3.02
CA ASP A 89 -21.97 -4.31 2.64
C ASP A 89 -22.25 -5.81 2.51
N LEU A 90 -21.28 -6.57 1.98
CA LEU A 90 -21.39 -8.04 1.89
C LEU A 90 -21.40 -8.69 3.27
N ILE A 91 -20.52 -8.25 4.18
CA ILE A 91 -20.43 -8.74 5.55
C ILE A 91 -21.74 -8.45 6.28
N VAL A 92 -22.21 -7.20 6.25
CA VAL A 92 -23.47 -6.78 6.89
C VAL A 92 -24.64 -7.59 6.36
N LYS A 93 -24.79 -7.73 5.03
CA LYS A 93 -25.84 -8.59 4.45
C LYS A 93 -25.72 -10.05 4.89
N THR A 94 -24.50 -10.55 5.07
CA THR A 94 -24.29 -11.94 5.52
C THR A 94 -24.76 -12.11 6.96
N LEU A 95 -24.43 -11.15 7.84
CA LEU A 95 -24.86 -11.12 9.23
C LEU A 95 -26.39 -10.94 9.35
N GLU A 96 -26.98 -10.04 8.56
CA GLU A 96 -28.44 -9.84 8.49
C GLU A 96 -29.17 -11.11 8.04
N ASN A 97 -28.67 -11.77 6.99
CA ASN A 97 -29.23 -13.05 6.52
C ASN A 97 -29.09 -14.16 7.57
N GLY A 98 -28.00 -14.12 8.34
CA GLY A 98 -27.77 -14.98 9.49
C GLY A 98 -28.66 -14.65 10.69
N LYS A 99 -29.42 -13.54 10.66
CA LYS A 99 -30.23 -13.02 11.76
C LYS A 99 -29.39 -12.65 13.00
N ALA A 100 -28.23 -12.07 12.77
CA ALA A 100 -27.45 -11.39 13.79
C ALA A 100 -28.20 -10.16 14.32
N ASP A 101 -28.01 -9.87 15.60
CA ASP A 101 -28.61 -8.73 16.29
C ASP A 101 -27.57 -7.62 16.45
N ASP A 102 -28.04 -6.37 16.55
CA ASP A 102 -27.22 -5.16 16.79
C ASP A 102 -25.94 -5.05 15.96
N ILE A 103 -26.07 -5.06 14.64
CA ILE A 103 -24.92 -4.91 13.74
C ILE A 103 -24.48 -3.44 13.74
N VAL A 104 -23.25 -3.19 14.17
CA VAL A 104 -22.63 -1.86 14.21
C VAL A 104 -21.41 -1.87 13.29
N VAL A 105 -21.29 -0.83 12.47
CA VAL A 105 -20.18 -0.66 11.53
C VAL A 105 -19.40 0.60 11.90
N ILE A 106 -18.14 0.41 12.24
CA ILE A 106 -17.24 1.44 12.73
C ILE A 106 -16.18 1.71 11.66
N ASN A 107 -16.09 2.97 11.22
CA ASN A 107 -14.99 3.39 10.35
C ASN A 107 -13.72 3.66 11.18
N LEU A 108 -12.66 2.93 10.85
CA LEU A 108 -11.34 2.98 11.47
C LEU A 108 -10.28 3.66 10.57
N THR A 109 -10.65 4.05 9.34
CA THR A 109 -9.76 4.68 8.37
C THR A 109 -9.05 5.89 8.98
N GLY A 110 -7.72 5.80 9.14
CA GLY A 110 -6.91 6.87 9.71
C GLY A 110 -6.90 6.95 11.25
N LYS A 111 -7.60 6.05 11.94
CA LYS A 111 -7.50 5.85 13.39
C LYS A 111 -6.47 4.78 13.76
N THR A 112 -6.43 3.68 13.01
CA THR A 112 -5.46 2.58 13.19
C THR A 112 -4.95 2.06 11.84
N ALA A 113 -3.82 1.35 11.87
CA ALA A 113 -3.26 0.65 10.72
C ALA A 113 -3.66 -0.84 10.68
N LEU A 114 -4.47 -1.30 11.66
CA LEU A 114 -4.90 -2.69 11.74
C LEU A 114 -5.96 -3.04 10.69
N ALA A 115 -6.95 -2.18 10.50
CA ALA A 115 -8.04 -2.34 9.54
C ALA A 115 -8.71 -0.99 9.26
N ASP A 116 -9.43 -0.89 8.14
CA ASP A 116 -10.20 0.30 7.76
C ASP A 116 -11.62 0.30 8.31
N TYR A 117 -12.19 -0.89 8.55
CA TYR A 117 -13.51 -1.03 9.18
C TYR A 117 -13.51 -2.12 10.24
N LEU A 118 -14.28 -1.87 11.30
CA LEU A 118 -14.63 -2.84 12.32
C LEU A 118 -16.14 -3.04 12.28
N VAL A 119 -16.58 -4.28 12.14
CA VAL A 119 -17.99 -4.66 12.21
C VAL A 119 -18.20 -5.43 13.50
N VAL A 120 -19.16 -5.03 14.32
CA VAL A 120 -19.51 -5.71 15.57
C VAL A 120 -20.95 -6.18 15.48
N ALA A 121 -21.21 -7.44 15.83
CA ALA A 121 -22.54 -8.03 15.79
C ALA A 121 -22.77 -8.96 16.98
N SER A 122 -24.04 -9.17 17.33
CA SER A 122 -24.46 -10.05 18.42
C SER A 122 -25.12 -11.33 17.87
N GLY A 123 -24.82 -12.47 18.49
CA GLY A 123 -25.46 -13.75 18.23
C GLY A 123 -26.16 -14.29 19.48
N ARG A 124 -27.42 -14.71 19.34
CA ARG A 124 -28.29 -15.18 20.44
C ARG A 124 -27.85 -16.42 21.22
N ALA A 125 -26.83 -17.15 20.75
CA ALA A 125 -26.33 -18.36 21.42
C ALA A 125 -24.92 -18.68 20.89
N PRO A 126 -24.06 -19.41 21.62
CA PRO A 126 -22.69 -19.71 21.18
C PRO A 126 -22.61 -20.37 19.80
N ARG A 127 -23.47 -21.36 19.53
CA ARG A 127 -23.57 -22.00 18.21
C ARG A 127 -23.97 -21.03 17.09
N HIS A 128 -24.81 -20.04 17.41
CA HIS A 128 -25.25 -19.03 16.46
C HIS A 128 -24.09 -18.06 16.15
N VAL A 129 -23.33 -17.65 17.16
CA VAL A 129 -22.12 -16.82 17.00
C VAL A 129 -21.10 -17.52 16.09
N SER A 130 -20.75 -18.78 16.35
CA SER A 130 -19.81 -19.53 15.50
C SER A 130 -20.35 -19.67 14.06
N ALA A 131 -21.63 -20.02 13.89
CA ALA A 131 -22.24 -20.14 12.57
C ALA A 131 -22.24 -18.81 11.78
N LEU A 132 -22.48 -17.67 12.45
CA LEU A 132 -22.40 -16.35 11.81
C LEU A 132 -20.97 -16.07 11.32
N ALA A 133 -19.96 -16.35 12.15
CA ALA A 133 -18.56 -16.16 11.80
C ALA A 133 -18.12 -17.05 10.63
N GLU A 134 -18.48 -18.34 10.65
CA GLU A 134 -18.26 -19.27 9.54
C GLU A 134 -18.91 -18.78 8.24
N GLN A 135 -20.16 -18.31 8.31
CA GLN A 135 -20.89 -17.80 7.15
C GLN A 135 -20.19 -16.58 6.55
N VAL A 136 -19.74 -15.64 7.38
CA VAL A 136 -18.98 -14.47 6.95
C VAL A 136 -17.67 -14.91 6.29
N GLN A 137 -16.88 -15.78 6.94
CA GLN A 137 -15.62 -16.27 6.39
C GLN A 137 -15.84 -16.97 5.03
N LEU A 138 -16.87 -17.81 4.91
CA LEU A 138 -17.20 -18.51 3.66
C LEU A 138 -17.56 -17.52 2.53
N ARG A 139 -18.29 -16.44 2.86
CA ARG A 139 -18.66 -15.41 1.87
C ARG A 139 -17.45 -14.60 1.43
N LEU A 140 -16.54 -14.26 2.34
CA LEU A 140 -15.29 -13.57 2.04
C LEU A 140 -14.34 -14.42 1.20
N LYS A 141 -14.21 -15.71 1.51
CA LYS A 141 -13.42 -16.66 0.71
C LYS A 141 -13.95 -16.75 -0.73
N LYS A 142 -15.27 -16.66 -0.94
CA LYS A 142 -15.89 -16.65 -2.28
C LYS A 142 -15.58 -15.39 -3.09
N THR A 143 -15.28 -14.27 -2.43
CA THR A 143 -14.83 -13.04 -3.12
C THR A 143 -13.32 -13.02 -3.37
N GLY A 144 -12.60 -14.06 -2.96
CA GLY A 144 -11.14 -14.15 -3.09
C GLY A 144 -10.39 -13.41 -1.98
N VAL A 145 -11.08 -12.98 -0.92
CA VAL A 145 -10.46 -12.33 0.23
C VAL A 145 -10.08 -13.41 1.25
N PRO A 146 -8.80 -13.51 1.66
CA PRO A 146 -8.40 -14.44 2.71
C PRO A 146 -9.03 -13.98 4.03
N ALA A 147 -9.64 -14.91 4.75
CA ALA A 147 -10.22 -14.64 6.06
C ALA A 147 -9.87 -15.77 7.03
N SER A 148 -9.37 -15.41 8.21
CA SER A 148 -9.16 -16.32 9.35
C SER A 148 -10.27 -16.17 10.38
N ILE A 149 -10.50 -17.23 11.16
CA ILE A 149 -11.42 -17.23 12.29
C ILE A 149 -10.60 -17.52 13.54
N GLU A 150 -10.87 -16.79 14.60
CA GLU A 150 -10.27 -16.96 15.94
C GLU A 150 -11.39 -17.02 17.00
N GLY A 151 -11.24 -17.84 18.05
CA GLY A 151 -12.18 -17.91 19.18
C GLY A 151 -13.43 -18.78 18.97
N GLU A 152 -13.51 -19.51 17.85
CA GLU A 152 -14.66 -20.33 17.46
C GLU A 152 -15.04 -21.44 18.46
N ASP A 153 -14.06 -22.01 19.16
CA ASP A 153 -14.24 -23.16 20.05
C ASP A 153 -15.21 -22.87 21.22
N ILE A 154 -15.22 -21.64 21.72
CA ILE A 154 -16.05 -21.22 22.85
C ILE A 154 -17.38 -20.67 22.33
N GLY A 155 -17.35 -19.90 21.25
CA GLY A 155 -18.55 -19.31 20.63
C GLY A 155 -19.12 -18.11 21.38
N ASP A 156 -18.49 -17.63 22.46
CA ASP A 156 -18.91 -16.41 23.15
C ASP A 156 -18.37 -15.14 22.47
N TRP A 157 -17.20 -15.26 21.86
CA TRP A 157 -16.57 -14.20 21.09
C TRP A 157 -15.74 -14.80 19.96
N VAL A 158 -16.16 -14.52 18.75
CA VAL A 158 -15.47 -14.98 17.54
C VAL A 158 -15.03 -13.78 16.72
N ILE A 159 -13.79 -13.83 16.23
CA ILE A 159 -13.20 -12.79 15.39
C ILE A 159 -13.01 -13.38 13.99
N VAL A 160 -13.48 -12.65 12.98
CA VAL A 160 -13.15 -12.91 11.58
C VAL A 160 -12.24 -11.79 11.10
N ASP A 161 -10.98 -12.12 10.83
CA ASP A 161 -9.99 -11.18 10.31
C ASP A 161 -9.91 -11.32 8.79
N ALA A 162 -10.24 -10.23 8.09
CA ALA A 162 -10.18 -10.12 6.63
C ALA A 162 -9.22 -9.01 6.16
N MET A 163 -8.15 -8.74 6.93
CA MET A 163 -7.12 -7.72 6.71
C MET A 163 -7.65 -6.28 6.75
N ASP A 164 -8.44 -5.87 5.75
CA ASP A 164 -8.97 -4.50 5.64
C ASP A 164 -10.24 -4.30 6.49
N VAL A 165 -10.95 -5.39 6.80
CA VAL A 165 -12.15 -5.39 7.63
C VAL A 165 -12.04 -6.49 8.69
N ILE A 166 -12.30 -6.12 9.94
CA ILE A 166 -12.36 -7.08 11.05
C ILE A 166 -13.80 -7.18 11.52
N VAL A 167 -14.29 -8.41 11.72
CA VAL A 167 -15.65 -8.68 12.20
C VAL A 167 -15.57 -9.33 13.57
N HIS A 168 -16.21 -8.74 14.57
CA HIS A 168 -16.38 -9.32 15.89
C HIS A 168 -17.83 -9.77 16.04
N VAL A 169 -18.03 -11.04 16.33
CA VAL A 169 -19.35 -11.59 16.66
C VAL A 169 -19.33 -12.01 18.12
N PHE A 170 -20.22 -11.44 18.92
CA PHE A 170 -20.28 -11.66 20.36
C PHE A 170 -21.57 -12.34 20.78
N HIS A 171 -21.52 -13.04 21.90
CA HIS A 171 -22.70 -13.25 22.73
C HIS A 171 -23.07 -11.93 23.43
N PRO A 172 -24.36 -11.55 23.54
CA PRO A 172 -24.79 -10.26 24.11
C PRO A 172 -24.15 -9.92 25.47
N GLU A 173 -24.12 -10.88 26.40
CA GLU A 173 -23.54 -10.69 27.73
C GLU A 173 -22.04 -10.35 27.66
N THR A 174 -21.30 -11.02 26.78
CA THR A 174 -19.87 -10.79 26.56
C THR A 174 -19.63 -9.44 25.90
N ARG A 175 -20.48 -9.04 24.94
CA ARG A 175 -20.41 -7.73 24.27
C ARG A 175 -20.54 -6.58 25.26
N GLU A 176 -21.48 -6.69 26.18
CA GLU A 176 -21.72 -5.68 27.23
C GLU A 176 -20.64 -5.66 28.30
N MET A 177 -20.03 -6.81 28.61
CA MET A 177 -18.91 -6.85 29.56
C MET A 177 -17.69 -6.11 29.01
N TYR A 178 -17.37 -6.32 27.72
CA TYR A 178 -16.15 -5.78 27.12
C TYR A 178 -16.32 -4.40 26.47
N CYS A 179 -17.53 -4.02 26.03
CA CYS A 179 -17.87 -2.72 25.44
C CYS A 179 -16.81 -2.19 24.44
N ILE A 180 -16.27 -3.05 23.55
CA ILE A 180 -15.14 -2.67 22.69
C ILE A 180 -15.49 -1.55 21.69
N GLU A 181 -16.78 -1.33 21.45
CA GLU A 181 -17.32 -0.28 20.59
C GLU A 181 -17.06 1.12 21.17
N GLU A 182 -17.07 1.23 22.50
CA GLU A 182 -16.82 2.49 23.22
C GLU A 182 -15.38 2.98 23.04
N LEU A 183 -14.41 2.07 22.83
CA LEU A 183 -13.03 2.43 22.50
C LEU A 183 -12.95 3.31 21.24
N TRP A 184 -13.92 3.16 20.34
CA TRP A 184 -13.98 3.87 19.07
C TRP A 184 -15.04 4.97 19.01
N GLY A 185 -15.72 5.23 20.13
CA GLY A 185 -16.72 6.28 20.29
C GLY A 185 -18.14 5.87 19.88
N GLU A 186 -18.41 4.57 19.73
CA GLU A 186 -19.75 4.05 19.44
C GLU A 186 -20.43 3.55 20.73
N GLU A 187 -21.76 3.56 20.77
CA GLU A 187 -22.52 3.07 21.92
C GLU A 187 -22.70 1.56 21.86
N THR A 188 -22.35 0.87 22.96
CA THR A 188 -22.60 -0.58 23.08
C THR A 188 -24.09 -0.83 23.37
N PRO A 189 -24.77 -1.70 22.60
CA PRO A 189 -26.13 -2.11 22.91
C PRO A 189 -26.20 -2.76 24.30
N ARG A 190 -27.05 -2.22 25.18
CA ARG A 190 -27.31 -2.81 26.51
C ARG A 190 -28.58 -3.66 26.46
N HIS A 191 -28.46 -4.96 26.64
CA HIS A 191 -29.57 -5.85 26.94
C HIS A 191 -29.84 -5.76 28.44
N SER A 192 -31.04 -5.31 28.80
CA SER A 192 -31.48 -5.43 30.19
C SER A 192 -31.50 -6.92 30.54
N ALA A 193 -30.66 -7.34 31.47
CA ALA A 193 -30.76 -8.66 32.09
C ALA A 193 -32.21 -8.85 32.55
N LYS A 194 -32.89 -9.83 31.96
CA LYS A 194 -34.30 -10.13 32.18
C LYS A 194 -34.44 -11.32 33.12
#